data_AF-A0A964BWY2-F1
#
_entry.id   AF-A0A964BWY2-F1
#
_cell.length_a   1.000
_cell.length_b   1.000
_cell.length_c   1.000
_cell.angle_alpha   90.00
_cell.angle_beta   90.00
_cell.angle_gamma   90.00
#
_symmetry.space_group_name_H-M   'P 1'
#
loop_
_entity.id
_entity.type
_entity.pdbx_description
1 polymer ?
#
loop_
_entity_poly.entity_id
_entity_poly.type
_entity_poly.pdbx_seq_one_letter_code
_entity_poly.pdbx_strand_id
1 'polypeptide(L)'
;MTTYYYVAASQKFLLEEEPFEEVIEERIRNYQERNKEIDFWFIKQPAFLDAPEMAQVKAKIPQPCAGVITTNKQLCTWLKLRLEYVISGQFEAPSDFIPHPLASLEQVA
;
A
#
# COMPACT_ATOMS: atom_id res chain seq x y z
N MET A 1 14.96 -2.11 12.34
CA MET A 1 13.82 -2.55 11.51
C MET A 1 12.77 -1.44 11.56
N THR A 2 12.14 -1.14 10.43
CA THR A 2 11.11 -0.09 10.33
C THR A 2 9.75 -0.76 10.20
N THR A 3 8.76 -0.28 10.96
CA THR A 3 7.37 -0.74 10.81
C THR A 3 6.73 -0.01 9.64
N TYR A 4 6.24 -0.78 8.68
CA TYR A 4 5.42 -0.31 7.57
C TYR A 4 3.97 -0.71 7.83
N TYR A 5 3.05 0.18 7.48
CA TYR A 5 1.62 -0.05 7.46
C TYR A 5 1.16 -0.11 6.02
N TYR A 6 0.17 -0.95 5.74
CA TYR A 6 -0.37 -1.06 4.39
C TYR A 6 -1.89 -1.08 4.38
N VAL A 7 -2.46 -0.60 3.28
CA VAL A 7 -3.78 -0.98 2.79
C VAL A 7 -3.62 -1.67 1.45
N ALA A 8 -4.32 -2.77 1.21
CA ALA A 8 -4.25 -3.53 -0.02
C ALA A 8 -5.64 -4.01 -0.46
N ALA A 9 -5.89 -3.96 -1.76
CA ALA A 9 -7.10 -4.43 -2.41
C ALA A 9 -6.79 -4.84 -3.87
N SER A 10 -7.81 -5.23 -4.62
CA SER A 10 -7.63 -5.50 -6.05
C SER A 10 -7.24 -4.21 -6.79
N GLN A 11 -6.44 -4.35 -7.85
CA GLN A 11 -6.09 -3.23 -8.73
C GLN A 11 -7.35 -2.60 -9.31
N LYS A 12 -8.30 -3.42 -9.76
CA LYS A 12 -9.58 -2.96 -10.31
C LYS A 12 -10.31 -2.03 -9.34
N PHE A 13 -10.42 -2.41 -8.07
CA PHE A 13 -11.08 -1.58 -7.06
C PHE A 13 -10.35 -0.25 -6.86
N LEU A 14 -9.02 -0.28 -6.72
CA LEU A 14 -8.22 0.91 -6.45
C LEU A 14 -7.99 1.82 -7.67
N LEU A 15 -8.13 1.33 -8.89
CA LEU A 15 -7.79 2.09 -10.11
C LEU A 15 -9.01 2.41 -10.98
N GLU A 16 -10.07 1.61 -10.93
CA GLU A 16 -11.24 1.76 -11.82
C GLU A 16 -12.52 2.11 -11.07
N GLU A 17 -12.73 1.57 -9.86
CA GLU A 17 -14.01 1.71 -9.15
C GLU A 17 -14.02 2.90 -8.18
N GLU A 18 -12.87 3.26 -7.61
CA GLU A 18 -12.72 4.43 -6.74
C GLU A 18 -11.89 5.53 -7.44
N PRO A 19 -12.20 6.82 -7.20
CA PRO A 19 -11.36 7.95 -7.62
C PRO A 19 -10.10 8.05 -6.75
N PHE A 20 -9.33 6.96 -6.65
CA PHE A 20 -8.21 6.87 -5.72
C PHE A 20 -6.98 7.64 -6.18
N GLU A 21 -6.79 7.76 -7.50
CA GLU A 21 -5.70 8.53 -8.08
C GLU A 21 -5.75 9.98 -7.63
N GLU A 22 -6.92 10.63 -7.73
CA GLU A 22 -7.14 12.01 -7.26
C GLU A 22 -6.81 12.18 -5.77
N VAL A 23 -7.18 11.19 -4.93
CA VAL A 23 -6.90 11.20 -3.49
C VAL A 23 -5.40 11.19 -3.20
N ILE A 24 -4.64 10.41 -3.97
CA ILE A 24 -3.19 10.30 -3.84
C ILE A 24 -2.50 11.57 -4.34
N GLU A 25 -2.90 12.08 -5.50
CA GLU A 25 -2.36 13.32 -6.07
C GLU A 25 -2.57 14.53 -5.15
N GLU A 26 -3.78 14.71 -4.64
CA GLU A 26 -4.11 15.80 -3.72
C GLU A 26 -3.30 15.70 -2.42
N ARG A 27 -3.06 14.48 -1.93
CA ARG A 27 -2.22 14.28 -0.74
C ARG A 27 -0.75 14.56 -1.01
N ILE A 28 -0.21 14.17 -2.18
CA ILE A 28 1.15 14.53 -2.59
C ILE A 28 1.30 16.05 -2.62
N ARG A 29 0.34 16.75 -3.21
CA ARG A 29 0.31 18.22 -3.24
C ARG A 29 0.29 18.81 -1.83
N ASN A 30 -0.57 18.31 -0.94
CA ASN A 30 -0.63 18.77 0.45
C ASN A 30 0.71 18.58 1.20
N TYR A 31 1.43 17.49 0.93
CA TYR A 31 2.74 17.26 1.51
C TYR A 31 3.77 18.26 0.99
N GLN A 32 3.80 18.49 -0.32
CA GLN A 32 4.68 19.46 -0.97
C GLN A 32 4.44 20.88 -0.44
N GLU A 33 3.19 21.33 -0.38
CA GLU A 33 2.81 22.65 0.12
C GLU A 33 3.24 22.87 1.58
N ARG A 34 3.32 21.79 2.37
CA ARG A 34 3.70 21.81 3.78
C ARG A 34 5.18 21.49 4.02
N ASN A 35 5.99 21.36 2.96
CA ASN A 35 7.39 20.91 3.03
C ASN A 35 7.56 19.61 3.84
N LYS A 36 6.61 18.69 3.71
CA LYS A 36 6.63 17.38 4.37
C LYS A 36 7.19 16.34 3.42
N GLU A 37 8.13 15.53 3.92
CA GLU A 37 8.66 14.38 3.18
C GLU A 37 7.57 13.32 2.96
N ILE A 38 7.55 12.73 1.76
CA ILE A 38 6.60 11.68 1.40
C ILE A 38 6.92 10.42 2.20
N ASP A 39 5.94 10.01 3.02
CA ASP A 39 6.01 8.84 3.88
C ASP A 39 5.06 7.72 3.43
N PHE A 40 4.61 7.76 2.17
CA PHE A 40 3.68 6.80 1.58
C PHE A 40 3.89 6.56 0.08
N TRP A 41 3.56 5.35 -0.38
CA TRP A 41 3.78 4.91 -1.76
C TRP A 41 2.66 4.02 -2.23
N PHE A 42 2.13 4.28 -3.43
CA PHE A 42 1.22 3.38 -4.12
C PHE A 42 2.01 2.35 -4.93
N ILE A 43 1.70 1.07 -4.75
CA ILE A 43 2.46 -0.04 -5.32
C ILE A 43 1.50 -1.05 -5.92
N LYS A 44 1.71 -1.36 -7.19
CA LYS A 44 1.03 -2.44 -7.89
C LYS A 44 1.78 -3.75 -7.63
N GLN A 45 1.03 -4.84 -7.41
CA GLN A 45 1.57 -6.17 -7.06
C GLN A 45 2.73 -6.11 -6.05
N PRO A 46 2.49 -5.60 -4.83
CA PRO A 46 3.57 -5.37 -3.89
C PRO A 46 4.22 -6.70 -3.44
N ALA A 47 5.54 -6.79 -3.58
CA ALA A 47 6.31 -8.02 -3.37
C ALA A 47 6.23 -8.55 -1.92
N PHE A 48 5.99 -7.66 -0.94
CA PHE A 48 5.87 -8.09 0.46
C PHE A 48 4.68 -9.05 0.68
N LEU A 49 3.66 -9.04 -0.18
CA LEU A 49 2.53 -9.97 -0.10
C LEU A 49 2.92 -11.42 -0.42
N ASP A 50 4.10 -11.64 -1.03
CA ASP A 50 4.64 -12.98 -1.32
C ASP A 50 5.42 -13.56 -0.14
N ALA A 51 5.67 -12.78 0.91
CA ALA A 51 6.29 -13.27 2.12
C ALA A 51 5.40 -14.33 2.80
N PRO A 52 5.98 -15.39 3.41
CA PRO A 52 5.21 -16.46 4.05
C PRO A 52 4.20 -15.95 5.10
N GLU A 53 4.57 -14.93 5.88
CA GLU A 53 3.71 -14.30 6.88
C GLU A 53 2.48 -13.58 6.28
N MET A 54 2.53 -13.22 4.99
CA MET A 54 1.45 -12.55 4.28
C MET A 54 0.55 -13.49 3.49
N ALA A 55 0.83 -14.80 3.45
CA ALA A 55 0.10 -15.76 2.63
C ALA A 55 -1.42 -15.73 2.87
N GLN A 56 -1.85 -15.64 4.14
CA GLN A 56 -3.27 -15.55 4.49
C GLN A 56 -3.92 -14.23 4.07
N VAL A 57 -3.15 -13.14 4.04
CA VAL A 57 -3.63 -11.83 3.59
C VAL A 57 -3.76 -11.84 2.08
N LYS A 58 -2.73 -12.28 1.36
CA LYS A 58 -2.72 -12.38 -0.11
C LYS A 58 -3.89 -13.23 -0.62
N ALA A 59 -4.20 -14.35 0.05
CA ALA A 59 -5.30 -15.23 -0.31
C ALA A 59 -6.69 -14.56 -0.23
N LYS A 60 -6.85 -13.49 0.58
CA LYS A 60 -8.11 -12.76 0.73
C LYS A 60 -8.29 -11.64 -0.29
N ILE A 61 -7.23 -11.26 -1.00
CA ILE A 61 -7.25 -10.11 -1.92
C ILE A 61 -7.39 -10.63 -3.36
N PRO A 62 -8.42 -10.20 -4.10
CA PRO A 62 -8.53 -10.53 -5.52
C PRO A 62 -7.32 -10.02 -6.31
N GLN A 63 -6.84 -10.84 -7.25
CA GLN A 63 -5.66 -10.54 -8.06
C GLN A 63 -6.06 -10.03 -9.47
N PRO A 64 -5.27 -9.13 -10.09
CA PRO A 64 -4.05 -8.53 -9.56
C PRO A 64 -4.35 -7.54 -8.42
N CYS A 65 -3.45 -7.44 -7.45
CA CYS A 65 -3.60 -6.54 -6.28
C CYS A 65 -2.74 -5.28 -6.39
N ALA A 66 -3.13 -4.26 -5.64
CA ALA A 66 -2.36 -3.05 -5.40
C ALA A 66 -2.57 -2.61 -3.95
N GLY A 67 -1.70 -1.73 -3.47
CA GLY A 67 -1.81 -1.19 -2.13
C GLY A 67 -1.02 0.09 -1.93
N VAL A 68 -1.34 0.77 -0.83
CA VAL A 68 -0.54 1.88 -0.33
C VAL A 68 0.23 1.40 0.88
N ILE A 69 1.53 1.64 0.87
CA ILE A 69 2.45 1.38 1.98
C ILE A 69 2.84 2.73 2.57
N THR A 70 2.92 2.82 3.89
CA THR A 70 3.32 4.03 4.60
C THR A 70 4.00 3.72 5.94
N THR A 71 4.89 4.58 6.39
CA THR A 71 5.42 4.53 7.77
C THR A 71 4.52 5.25 8.78
N ASN A 72 3.40 5.84 8.32
CA ASN A 72 2.46 6.62 9.10
C ASN A 72 1.18 5.82 9.42
N LYS A 73 1.02 5.42 10.68
CA LYS A 73 -0.14 4.64 11.13
C LYS A 73 -1.46 5.37 10.93
N GLN A 74 -1.49 6.68 11.18
CA GLN A 74 -2.70 7.49 11.05
C GLN A 74 -3.18 7.54 9.60
N LEU A 75 -2.24 7.62 8.65
CA LEU A 75 -2.54 7.55 7.22
C LEU A 75 -3.15 6.20 6.83
N CYS A 76 -2.57 5.09 7.29
CA CYS A 76 -3.11 3.75 7.05
C CYS A 76 -4.53 3.60 7.60
N THR A 77 -4.77 4.02 8.85
CA THR A 77 -6.11 3.99 9.47
C THR A 77 -7.11 4.83 8.66
N TRP A 78 -6.72 6.04 8.24
CA TRP A 78 -7.58 6.89 7.43
C TRP A 78 -7.93 6.24 6.08
N LEU A 79 -6.94 5.66 5.39
CA LEU A 79 -7.16 4.94 4.14
C LEU A 79 -8.11 3.75 4.32
N LYS A 80 -7.94 2.99 5.41
CA LYS A 80 -8.84 1.88 5.74
C LYS A 80 -10.28 2.34 5.94
N LEU A 81 -10.49 3.46 6.63
CA LEU A 81 -11.83 4.02 6.85
C LEU A 81 -12.43 4.60 5.55
N ARG A 82 -11.62 5.24 4.71
CA ARG A 82 -12.08 5.87 3.46
C ARG A 82 -12.45 4.86 2.38
N LEU A 83 -11.72 3.76 2.29
CA LEU A 83 -11.89 2.78 1.22
C LEU A 83 -12.78 1.60 1.61
N GLU A 84 -13.05 1.41 2.91
CA GLU A 84 -13.90 0.38 3.52
C GLU A 84 -13.53 -1.08 3.18
N TYR A 85 -13.60 -1.46 1.90
CA TYR A 85 -13.40 -2.80 1.33
C TYR A 85 -11.93 -3.16 1.06
N VAL A 86 -11.00 -2.61 1.85
CA VAL A 86 -9.57 -2.90 1.77
C VAL A 86 -9.09 -3.71 2.97
N ILE A 87 -8.04 -4.51 2.79
CA ILE A 87 -7.35 -5.14 3.92
C ILE A 87 -6.25 -4.20 4.39
N SER A 88 -6.11 -4.03 5.71
CA SER A 88 -5.05 -3.24 6.31
C SER A 88 -4.23 -4.08 7.27
N GLY A 89 -2.94 -3.77 7.38
CA GLY A 89 -2.05 -4.42 8.33
C GLY A 89 -0.74 -3.68 8.49
N GLN A 90 0.23 -4.36 9.11
CA GLN A 90 1.58 -3.88 9.27
C GLN A 90 2.58 -5.01 9.10
N PHE A 91 3.82 -4.66 8.78
CA PHE A 91 4.97 -5.57 8.75
C PHE A 91 6.25 -4.82 9.09
N GLU A 92 7.32 -5.56 9.35
CA GLU A 92 8.63 -5.01 9.60
C GLU A 92 9.56 -5.33 8.43
N ALA A 93 10.32 -4.34 7.98
CA ALA A 93 11.29 -4.49 6.90
C ALA A 93 12.49 -3.56 7.10
N PRO A 94 13.66 -3.87 6.51
CA PRO A 94 13.96 -5.11 5.77
C PRO A 94 13.99 -6.36 6.68
N SER A 95 13.59 -7.51 6.13
CA SER A 95 13.63 -8.83 6.75
C SER A 95 14.08 -9.90 5.72
N ASP A 96 14.34 -11.14 6.16
CA ASP A 96 14.76 -12.24 5.28
C ASP A 96 13.73 -12.52 4.17
N PHE A 97 12.44 -12.36 4.47
CA PHE A 97 11.34 -12.59 3.52
C PHE A 97 10.82 -11.30 2.86
N ILE A 98 11.16 -10.13 3.41
CA ILE A 98 10.79 -8.81 2.87
C ILE A 98 12.04 -7.92 2.82
N PRO A 99 12.98 -8.16 1.87
CA PRO A 99 14.20 -7.37 1.77
C PRO A 99 13.91 -5.93 1.28
N HIS A 100 12.89 -5.78 0.43
CA HIS A 100 12.51 -4.51 -0.18
C HIS A 100 11.04 -4.21 0.10
N PRO A 101 10.71 -3.36 1.09
CA PRO A 101 9.33 -3.10 1.50
C PRO A 101 8.48 -2.48 0.40
N LEU A 102 9.11 -1.75 -0.53
CA LEU A 102 8.45 -0.99 -1.59
C LEU A 102 8.62 -1.64 -2.99
N ALA A 103 9.00 -2.91 -3.06
CA ALA A 103 9.18 -3.59 -4.35
C ALA A 103 7.83 -3.91 -5.01
N SER A 104 7.75 -3.69 -6.33
CA SER A 104 6.65 -4.10 -7.20
C SER A 104 7.05 -5.36 -7.98
N LEU A 105 6.13 -6.31 -8.12
CA LEU A 105 6.28 -7.48 -9.00
C LEU A 105 5.64 -7.28 -10.37
N GLU A 106 4.92 -6.16 -10.58
CA GLU A 106 4.35 -5.85 -11.87
C GLU A 106 5.47 -5.53 -12.86
N GLN A 107 5.54 -6.30 -13.95
CA GLN A 107 6.47 -6.02 -15.04
C GLN A 107 6.00 -4.76 -15.76
N VAL A 108 6.86 -3.74 -15.78
CA VAL A 108 6.65 -2.58 -16.67
C VAL A 108 6.83 -3.08 -18.09
N ALA A 109 5.73 -3.14 -18.84
CA ALA A 109 5.72 -3.45 -20.27
C ALA A 109 6.35 -2.33 -21.10
#